data_AF-A0A3C0K791-F1
#
_entry.id   AF-A0A3C0K791-F1
#
_cell.length_a   1.000
_cell.length_b   1.000
_cell.length_c   1.000
_cell.angle_alpha   90.00
_cell.angle_beta   90.00
_cell.angle_gamma   90.00
#
_symmetry.space_group_name_H-M   'P 1'
#
loop_
_entity.id
_entity.type
_entity.pdbx_description
1 polymer ?
#
loop_
_entity_poly.entity_id
_entity_poly.type
_entity_poly.pdbx_seq_one_letter_code
_entity_poly.pdbx_strand_id
1 'polypeptide(L)'
;MTTKQITPKNVWEEMFALTNNNRIIYNYSCLMDMSDYVIVTDLFPKPVLEAYSNWNIGKSISQTQKSLFSNLRGGGQGDYRQDIISKINNVINALNKFPSTKRAVITIPNTSNPIHSNDDDAKCMREIHFRILDNTIHATVFFRAQAAIIFPKNIHFIGTLMEEVQNSLDSTFQIGNLYYLTSILVRDRQ
;
A
#
# COMPACT_ATOMS: atom_id res chain seq x y z
N MET A 1 -21.85 -5.17 -20.78
CA MET A 1 -22.04 -4.25 -19.65
C MET A 1 -20.68 -3.90 -19.10
N THR A 2 -20.16 -2.71 -19.38
CA THR A 2 -18.91 -2.22 -18.78
C THR A 2 -19.19 -1.95 -17.30
N THR A 3 -18.81 -2.88 -16.43
CA THR A 3 -18.77 -2.64 -14.99
C THR A 3 -17.91 -1.41 -14.75
N LYS A 4 -18.50 -0.35 -14.19
CA LYS A 4 -17.78 0.89 -13.88
C LYS A 4 -16.58 0.53 -13.01
N GLN A 5 -15.39 0.80 -13.51
CA GLN A 5 -14.15 0.45 -12.84
C GLN A 5 -14.01 1.32 -11.58
N ILE A 6 -13.84 0.69 -10.42
CA ILE A 6 -13.71 1.38 -9.13
C ILE A 6 -12.27 1.87 -9.00
N THR A 7 -12.08 3.17 -8.87
CA THR A 7 -10.74 3.78 -8.70
C THR A 7 -10.38 3.93 -7.21
N PRO A 8 -9.08 4.03 -6.88
CA PRO A 8 -8.59 4.43 -5.56
C PRO A 8 -9.28 5.68 -5.00
N LYS A 9 -9.55 6.67 -5.85
CA LYS A 9 -10.28 7.88 -5.44
C LYS A 9 -11.72 7.56 -4.99
N ASN A 10 -12.44 6.72 -5.74
CA ASN A 10 -13.79 6.30 -5.36
C ASN A 10 -13.79 5.53 -4.05
N VAL A 11 -12.81 4.63 -3.85
CA VAL A 11 -12.64 3.90 -2.59
C VAL A 11 -12.37 4.84 -1.43
N TRP A 12 -11.52 5.84 -1.62
CA TRP A 12 -11.22 6.83 -0.59
C TRP A 12 -12.47 7.61 -0.16
N GLU A 13 -13.27 8.07 -1.12
CA GLU A 13 -14.54 8.76 -0.87
C GLU A 13 -15.54 7.86 -0.12
N GLU A 14 -15.61 6.59 -0.50
CA GLU A 14 -16.42 5.58 0.19
C GLU A 14 -15.96 5.34 1.63
N MET A 15 -14.66 5.12 1.86
CA MET A 15 -14.09 4.96 3.21
C MET A 15 -14.44 6.16 4.10
N PHE A 16 -14.37 7.38 3.54
CA PHE A 16 -14.78 8.59 4.24
C PHE A 16 -16.27 8.58 4.61
N ALA A 17 -17.15 8.23 3.67
CA ALA A 17 -18.59 8.15 3.91
C ALA A 17 -18.95 7.09 4.97
N LEU A 18 -18.35 5.90 4.88
CA LEU A 18 -18.62 4.78 5.78
C LEU A 18 -18.18 5.06 7.22
N THR A 19 -17.07 5.78 7.39
CA THR A 19 -16.48 6.09 8.70
C THR A 19 -16.98 7.42 9.29
N ASN A 20 -17.98 8.05 8.66
CA ASN A 20 -18.55 9.29 9.16
C ASN A 20 -19.09 9.13 10.60
N ASN A 21 -19.08 10.20 11.38
CA ASN A 21 -19.43 10.18 12.81
C ASN A 21 -18.60 9.15 13.63
N ASN A 22 -17.33 8.97 13.29
CA ASN A 22 -16.39 8.07 13.97
C ASN A 22 -16.84 6.60 14.00
N ARG A 23 -17.63 6.18 13.01
CA ARG A 23 -18.03 4.78 12.87
C ARG A 23 -16.83 3.90 12.56
N ILE A 24 -16.70 2.81 13.32
CA ILE A 24 -15.74 1.73 13.04
C ILE A 24 -16.39 0.72 12.10
N ILE A 25 -15.69 0.38 11.02
CA ILE A 25 -16.09 -0.65 10.06
C ILE A 25 -15.14 -1.83 10.20
N TYR A 26 -15.68 -3.03 10.43
CA TYR A 26 -14.90 -4.25 10.48
C TYR A 26 -14.88 -4.94 9.11
N ASN A 27 -13.74 -5.52 8.75
CA ASN A 27 -13.54 -6.34 7.55
C ASN A 27 -13.92 -5.63 6.24
N TYR A 28 -13.54 -4.35 6.11
CA TYR A 28 -13.74 -3.63 4.86
C TYR A 28 -12.88 -4.24 3.75
N SER A 29 -13.48 -4.50 2.59
CA SER A 29 -12.76 -5.01 1.42
C SER A 29 -13.28 -4.41 0.13
N CYS A 30 -12.41 -4.23 -0.85
CA CYS A 30 -12.78 -3.75 -2.18
C CYS A 30 -11.79 -4.24 -3.24
N LEU A 31 -12.23 -4.25 -4.50
CA LEU A 31 -11.38 -4.44 -5.67
C LEU A 31 -11.31 -3.09 -6.40
N MET A 32 -10.10 -2.60 -6.64
CA MET A 32 -9.88 -1.32 -7.32
C MET A 32 -8.86 -1.44 -8.43
N ASP A 33 -9.00 -0.61 -9.45
CA ASP A 33 -8.04 -0.47 -10.54
C ASP A 33 -6.92 0.48 -10.15
N MET A 34 -5.67 0.00 -10.19
CA MET A 34 -4.50 0.78 -9.81
C MET A 34 -3.89 1.59 -10.96
N SER A 35 -4.54 1.66 -12.13
CA SER A 35 -4.08 2.49 -13.26
C SER A 35 -3.92 3.98 -12.90
N ASP A 36 -4.72 4.50 -11.95
CA ASP A 36 -4.55 5.81 -11.33
C ASP A 36 -4.74 5.72 -9.81
N TYR A 37 -3.63 5.62 -9.09
CA TYR A 37 -3.61 5.49 -7.64
C TYR A 37 -3.28 6.79 -6.89
N VAL A 38 -3.07 7.90 -7.59
CA VAL A 38 -2.60 9.15 -6.98
C VAL A 38 -3.78 9.95 -6.45
N ILE A 39 -3.87 10.08 -5.13
CA ILE A 39 -4.91 10.87 -4.47
C ILE A 39 -4.25 12.05 -3.76
N VAL A 40 -4.36 13.24 -4.34
CA VAL A 40 -3.80 14.46 -3.76
C VAL A 40 -4.79 15.06 -2.77
N THR A 41 -4.29 15.41 -1.57
CA THR A 41 -5.03 16.10 -0.51
C THR A 41 -4.13 17.14 0.15
N ASP A 42 -4.70 18.02 0.98
CA ASP A 42 -3.89 18.99 1.75
C ASP A 42 -2.89 18.30 2.69
N LEU A 43 -3.29 17.17 3.29
CA LEU A 43 -2.40 16.40 4.16
C LEU A 43 -1.31 15.66 3.35
N PHE A 44 -1.65 15.23 2.14
CA PHE A 44 -0.80 14.45 1.23
C PHE A 44 -0.71 15.08 -0.16
N PRO A 45 0.01 16.21 -0.31
CA PRO A 45 0.37 16.72 -1.61
C PRO A 45 1.35 15.77 -2.31
N LYS A 46 1.42 15.81 -3.64
CA LYS A 46 2.23 14.89 -4.44
C LYS A 46 3.69 14.71 -3.95
N PRO A 47 4.45 15.77 -3.60
CA PRO A 47 5.81 15.61 -3.09
C PRO A 47 5.91 14.79 -1.79
N VAL A 48 4.87 14.85 -0.95
CA VAL A 48 4.80 14.05 0.28
C VAL A 48 4.55 12.59 -0.07
N LEU A 49 3.60 12.31 -0.96
CA LEU A 49 3.30 10.95 -1.41
C LEU A 49 4.54 10.25 -1.99
N GLU A 50 5.25 10.94 -2.88
CA GLU A 50 6.48 10.46 -3.50
C GLU A 50 7.59 10.24 -2.47
N ALA A 51 7.80 11.19 -1.55
CA ALA A 51 8.82 11.06 -0.51
C ALA A 51 8.57 9.85 0.39
N TYR A 52 7.33 9.66 0.87
CA TYR A 52 6.97 8.51 1.71
C TYR A 52 7.11 7.18 0.98
N SER A 53 6.67 7.13 -0.28
CA SER A 53 6.67 5.89 -1.04
C SER A 53 8.09 5.47 -1.40
N ASN A 54 8.89 6.38 -1.96
CA ASN A 54 10.31 6.15 -2.26
C ASN A 54 11.08 5.71 -1.03
N TRP A 55 10.87 6.39 0.11
CA TRP A 55 11.48 6.00 1.38
C TRP A 55 11.13 4.57 1.78
N ASN A 56 9.84 4.23 1.73
CA ASN A 56 9.35 2.93 2.18
C ASN A 56 9.73 1.77 1.24
N ILE A 57 9.98 2.01 -0.04
CA ILE A 57 10.54 0.98 -0.95
C ILE A 57 12.07 0.92 -0.93
N GLY A 58 12.73 1.69 -0.06
CA GLY A 58 14.17 1.64 0.14
C GLY A 58 14.98 2.52 -0.82
N LYS A 59 14.35 3.45 -1.55
CA LYS A 59 15.06 4.44 -2.36
C LYS A 59 15.63 5.55 -1.48
N SER A 60 16.78 6.08 -1.92
CA SER A 60 17.37 7.28 -1.31
C SER A 60 16.46 8.49 -1.52
N ILE A 61 16.26 9.27 -0.46
CA ILE A 61 15.52 10.54 -0.50
C ILE A 61 16.39 11.70 -0.01
N SER A 62 16.14 12.89 -0.54
CA SER A 62 16.85 14.11 -0.18
C SER A 62 16.51 14.60 1.24
N GLN A 63 17.33 15.50 1.80
CA GLN A 63 17.02 16.13 3.08
C GLN A 63 15.70 16.93 3.04
N THR A 64 15.41 17.56 1.91
CA THR A 64 14.14 18.27 1.68
C THR A 64 12.95 17.31 1.68
N GLN A 65 13.10 16.09 1.15
CA GLN A 65 12.05 15.08 1.24
C GLN A 65 11.88 14.56 2.67
N LYS A 66 12.98 14.42 3.43
CA LYS A 66 12.93 14.01 4.85
C LYS A 66 12.19 15.02 5.74
N SER A 67 12.25 16.32 5.43
CA SER A 67 11.51 17.34 6.21
C SER A 67 9.99 17.27 6.01
N LEU A 68 9.50 16.49 5.05
CA LEU A 68 8.07 16.28 4.81
C LEU A 68 7.43 15.24 5.75
N PHE A 69 8.23 14.54 6.57
CA PHE A 69 7.73 13.48 7.44
C PHE A 69 7.10 14.04 8.73
N SER A 70 6.03 13.42 9.21
CA SER A 70 5.35 13.81 10.46
C SER A 70 4.51 12.67 11.04
N ASN A 71 4.23 12.73 12.34
CA ASN A 71 3.38 11.75 13.02
C ASN A 71 1.94 11.73 12.47
N LEU A 72 1.43 12.90 12.06
CA LEU A 72 0.11 13.05 11.44
C LEU A 72 0.01 12.30 10.10
N ARG A 73 1.14 12.13 9.40
CA ARG A 73 1.24 11.43 8.12
C ARG A 73 1.54 9.93 8.30
N GLY A 74 1.46 9.41 9.53
CA GLY A 74 1.46 7.98 9.82
C GLY A 74 2.54 7.48 10.78
N GLY A 75 3.52 8.32 11.14
CA GLY A 75 4.55 7.98 12.14
C GLY A 75 5.26 6.64 11.90
N GLY A 76 5.71 6.00 12.98
CA GLY A 76 6.42 4.71 12.95
C GLY A 76 5.61 3.54 12.36
N GLN A 77 4.27 3.54 12.54
CA GLN A 77 3.38 2.50 12.00
C GLN A 77 3.38 2.43 10.46
N GLY A 78 3.82 3.50 9.80
CA GLY A 78 3.93 3.61 8.34
C GLY A 78 5.34 3.47 7.78
N ASP A 79 6.32 3.06 8.59
CA ASP A 79 7.70 2.76 8.12
C ASP A 79 7.84 1.27 7.79
N TYR A 80 7.96 0.94 6.50
CA TYR A 80 7.99 -0.44 6.01
C TYR A 80 9.39 -0.91 5.58
N ARG A 81 10.43 -0.13 5.86
CA ARG A 81 11.75 -0.28 5.21
C ARG A 81 12.54 -1.50 5.62
N GLN A 82 12.21 -2.13 6.75
CA GLN A 82 12.95 -3.28 7.25
C GLN A 82 13.00 -4.39 6.18
N ASP A 83 14.22 -4.64 5.67
CA ASP A 83 14.56 -5.58 4.62
C ASP A 83 13.79 -5.40 3.31
N ILE A 84 13.19 -4.23 3.05
CA ILE A 84 12.22 -4.07 1.96
C ILE A 84 12.82 -4.37 0.58
N ILE A 85 14.07 -3.95 0.33
CA ILE A 85 14.77 -4.21 -0.93
C ILE A 85 14.92 -5.72 -1.16
N SER A 86 15.32 -6.47 -0.12
CA SER A 86 15.45 -7.92 -0.21
C SER A 86 14.11 -8.60 -0.48
N LYS A 87 13.02 -8.13 0.14
CA LYS A 87 11.67 -8.66 -0.07
C LYS A 87 11.16 -8.40 -1.49
N ILE A 88 11.37 -7.19 -2.00
CA ILE A 88 11.03 -6.82 -3.38
C ILE A 88 11.77 -7.74 -4.35
N ASN A 89 13.09 -7.89 -4.17
CA ASN A 89 13.90 -8.78 -5.00
C ASN A 89 13.43 -10.24 -4.93
N ASN A 90 13.01 -10.73 -3.76
CA ASN A 90 12.47 -12.07 -3.61
C ASN A 90 11.15 -12.27 -4.39
N VAL A 91 10.26 -11.28 -4.36
CA VAL A 91 9.03 -11.27 -5.18
C VAL A 91 9.36 -11.29 -6.67
N ILE A 92 10.25 -10.40 -7.12
CA ILE A 92 10.66 -10.32 -8.54
C ILE A 92 11.25 -11.66 -8.98
N ASN A 93 12.15 -12.24 -8.18
CA ASN A 93 12.75 -13.54 -8.48
C ASN A 93 11.71 -14.66 -8.56
N ALA A 94 10.71 -14.66 -7.68
CA ALA A 94 9.64 -15.66 -7.69
C ALA A 94 8.76 -15.53 -8.94
N LEU A 95 8.38 -14.30 -9.32
CA LEU A 95 7.55 -14.04 -10.49
C LEU A 95 8.29 -14.33 -11.80
N ASN A 96 9.58 -13.97 -11.91
CA ASN A 96 10.41 -14.28 -13.08
C ASN A 96 10.59 -15.79 -13.29
N LYS A 97 10.89 -16.54 -12.21
CA LYS A 97 11.13 -17.98 -12.32
C LYS A 97 9.85 -18.79 -12.44
N PHE A 98 8.78 -18.32 -11.81
CA PHE A 98 7.50 -19.03 -11.70
C PHE A 98 6.34 -18.03 -11.85
N PRO A 99 5.96 -17.61 -13.07
CA PRO A 99 4.93 -16.58 -13.28
C PRO A 99 3.56 -16.91 -12.66
N SER A 100 3.23 -18.19 -12.52
CA SER A 100 2.00 -18.68 -11.87
C SER A 100 2.16 -18.93 -10.36
N THR A 101 3.21 -18.41 -9.73
CA THR A 101 3.50 -18.63 -8.31
C THR A 101 2.40 -18.06 -7.42
N LYS A 102 2.07 -18.81 -6.36
CA LYS A 102 1.19 -18.37 -5.28
C LYS A 102 1.98 -17.84 -4.07
N ARG A 103 3.30 -17.66 -4.23
CA ARG A 103 4.26 -17.40 -3.15
C ARG A 103 5.00 -16.07 -3.30
N ALA A 104 4.64 -15.25 -4.27
CA ALA A 104 5.19 -13.91 -4.44
C ALA A 104 4.54 -12.97 -3.41
N VAL A 105 5.07 -12.96 -2.19
CA VAL A 105 4.51 -12.24 -1.04
C VAL A 105 5.56 -11.41 -0.31
N ILE A 106 5.14 -10.23 0.17
CA ILE A 106 5.88 -9.40 1.13
C ILE A 106 5.10 -9.39 2.43
N THR A 107 5.73 -9.77 3.54
CA THR A 107 5.13 -9.75 4.90
C THR A 107 5.68 -8.60 5.76
N ILE A 108 4.85 -8.08 6.65
CA ILE A 108 5.13 -6.94 7.55
C ILE A 108 4.35 -7.11 8.88
N PRO A 109 4.96 -6.84 10.06
CA PRO A 109 6.38 -6.79 10.33
C PRO A 109 6.99 -8.18 10.15
N ASN A 110 8.32 -8.23 10.03
CA ASN A 110 9.07 -9.49 9.92
C ASN A 110 9.29 -10.19 11.26
N THR A 111 8.63 -9.75 12.33
CA THR A 111 8.84 -10.31 13.67
C THR A 111 7.73 -11.30 13.96
N SER A 112 8.10 -12.45 14.54
CA SER A 112 7.13 -13.45 15.00
C SER A 112 6.34 -12.97 16.23
N ASN A 113 6.86 -11.97 16.96
CA ASN A 113 6.30 -11.44 18.20
C ASN A 113 6.34 -9.90 18.21
N PRO A 114 5.49 -9.20 17.42
CA PRO A 114 5.45 -7.74 17.42
C PRO A 114 4.96 -7.20 18.77
N ILE A 115 5.64 -6.18 19.31
CA ILE A 115 5.22 -5.51 20.54
C ILE A 115 4.05 -4.58 20.22
N HIS A 116 2.83 -4.94 20.61
CA HIS A 116 1.62 -4.19 20.25
C HIS A 116 1.53 -2.77 20.84
N SER A 117 2.29 -2.47 21.89
CA SER A 117 2.42 -1.12 22.45
C SER A 117 3.46 -0.25 21.74
N ASN A 118 4.24 -0.82 20.81
CA ASN A 118 5.24 -0.12 20.03
C ASN A 118 4.69 0.17 18.62
N ASP A 119 4.56 1.45 18.27
CA ASP A 119 4.13 1.88 16.94
C ASP A 119 5.05 1.37 15.82
N ASP A 120 6.33 1.16 16.11
CA ASP A 120 7.27 0.61 15.14
C ASP A 120 7.04 -0.88 14.86
N ASP A 121 6.41 -1.63 15.77
CA ASP A 121 6.06 -3.03 15.56
C ASP A 121 4.59 -3.18 15.11
N ALA A 122 3.72 -2.26 15.52
CA ALA A 122 2.29 -2.27 15.27
C ALA A 122 1.90 -1.76 13.86
N LYS A 123 2.65 -2.16 12.83
CA LYS A 123 2.45 -1.75 11.42
C LYS A 123 1.01 -1.96 10.94
N CYS A 124 0.54 -1.07 10.06
CA CYS A 124 -0.82 -1.14 9.54
C CYS A 124 -0.96 -2.22 8.45
N MET A 125 -0.09 -2.17 7.42
CA MET A 125 -0.01 -3.21 6.40
C MET A 125 0.61 -4.47 6.99
N ARG A 126 0.05 -5.63 6.66
CA ARG A 126 0.52 -6.94 7.13
C ARG A 126 1.13 -7.79 6.03
N GLU A 127 0.54 -7.78 4.85
CA GLU A 127 1.11 -8.50 3.72
C GLU A 127 0.54 -8.01 2.41
N ILE A 128 1.31 -8.23 1.34
CA ILE A 128 0.88 -8.02 -0.05
C ILE A 128 1.35 -9.18 -0.91
N HIS A 129 0.42 -9.74 -1.68
CA HIS A 129 0.61 -10.86 -2.58
C HIS A 129 0.53 -10.37 -4.02
N PHE A 130 1.54 -10.66 -4.83
CA PHE A 130 1.61 -10.31 -6.24
C PHE A 130 1.26 -11.49 -7.12
N ARG A 131 0.65 -11.22 -8.27
CA ARG A 131 0.37 -12.21 -9.30
C ARG A 131 0.41 -11.57 -10.69
N ILE A 132 0.77 -12.36 -11.68
CA ILE A 132 0.72 -11.98 -13.09
C ILE A 132 -0.47 -12.70 -13.73
N LEU A 133 -1.30 -11.96 -14.45
CA LEU A 133 -2.36 -12.49 -15.31
C LEU A 133 -2.36 -11.70 -16.60
N ASP A 134 -2.28 -12.36 -17.75
CA ASP A 134 -2.37 -11.73 -19.08
C ASP A 134 -1.52 -10.46 -19.22
N ASN A 135 -0.23 -10.56 -18.91
CA ASN A 135 0.73 -9.45 -18.94
C ASN A 135 0.38 -8.26 -18.01
N THR A 136 -0.43 -8.51 -16.98
CA THR A 136 -0.86 -7.51 -16.01
C THR A 136 -0.48 -7.95 -14.59
N ILE A 137 0.10 -7.04 -13.81
CA ILE A 137 0.47 -7.24 -12.42
C ILE A 137 -0.69 -6.82 -11.54
N HIS A 138 -1.21 -7.80 -10.80
CA HIS A 138 -2.25 -7.61 -9.80
C HIS A 138 -1.69 -7.85 -8.41
N ALA A 139 -2.36 -7.29 -7.41
CA ALA A 139 -2.01 -7.53 -6.02
C ALA A 139 -3.23 -7.81 -5.14
N THR A 140 -2.97 -8.42 -3.99
CA THR A 140 -3.90 -8.54 -2.88
C THR A 140 -3.19 -8.09 -1.61
N VAL A 141 -3.73 -7.12 -0.90
CA VAL A 141 -3.13 -6.55 0.30
C VAL A 141 -4.02 -6.74 1.52
N PHE A 142 -3.39 -7.01 2.66
CA PHE A 142 -4.05 -7.10 3.95
C PHE A 142 -3.49 -6.06 4.92
N PHE A 143 -4.39 -5.30 5.53
CA PHE A 143 -4.14 -4.36 6.61
C PHE A 143 -4.82 -4.84 7.89
N ARG A 144 -4.14 -4.70 9.03
CA ARG A 144 -4.83 -4.84 10.33
C ARG A 144 -5.81 -3.69 10.55
N ALA A 145 -5.42 -2.50 10.11
CA ALA A 145 -6.17 -1.27 10.32
C ALA A 145 -5.85 -0.26 9.22
N GLN A 146 -6.86 0.51 8.83
CA GLN A 146 -6.75 1.62 7.89
C GLN A 146 -7.54 2.81 8.45
N ALA A 147 -6.87 3.96 8.53
CA ALA A 147 -7.54 5.24 8.75
C ALA A 147 -7.83 5.88 7.39
N ALA A 148 -9.08 6.21 7.09
CA ALA A 148 -9.49 6.76 5.80
C ALA A 148 -8.62 7.98 5.42
N ILE A 149 -8.33 8.87 6.38
CA ILE A 149 -7.49 10.05 6.16
C ILE A 149 -6.07 9.72 5.68
N ILE A 150 -5.51 8.55 6.04
CA ILE A 150 -4.16 8.10 5.66
C ILE A 150 -4.17 7.23 4.39
N PHE A 151 -5.34 6.84 3.89
CA PHE A 151 -5.46 5.99 2.71
C PHE A 151 -4.70 6.53 1.48
N PRO A 152 -4.73 7.84 1.15
CA PRO A 152 -3.96 8.39 0.03
C PRO A 152 -2.47 8.04 0.05
N LYS A 153 -1.85 8.07 1.23
CA LYS A 153 -0.44 7.68 1.39
C LYS A 153 -0.24 6.18 1.21
N ASN A 154 -1.10 5.37 1.83
CA ASN A 154 -0.95 3.92 1.79
C ASN A 154 -1.18 3.37 0.39
N ILE A 155 -2.18 3.88 -0.33
CA ILE A 155 -2.47 3.45 -1.70
C ILE A 155 -1.38 3.91 -2.68
N HIS A 156 -0.81 5.11 -2.48
CA HIS A 156 0.34 5.55 -3.25
C HIS A 156 1.56 4.67 -3.04
N PHE A 157 1.86 4.30 -1.79
CA PHE A 157 2.95 3.36 -1.51
C PHE A 157 2.72 2.01 -2.22
N ILE A 158 1.50 1.47 -2.19
CA ILE A 158 1.18 0.21 -2.87
C ILE A 158 1.33 0.35 -4.39
N GLY A 159 0.83 1.43 -4.98
CA GLY A 159 0.97 1.73 -6.41
C GLY A 159 2.45 1.80 -6.83
N THR A 160 3.25 2.59 -6.10
CA THR A 160 4.70 2.70 -6.35
C THR A 160 5.42 1.35 -6.17
N LEU A 161 4.99 0.52 -5.22
CA LEU A 161 5.54 -0.82 -5.02
C LEU A 161 5.19 -1.76 -6.18
N MET A 162 3.96 -1.69 -6.69
CA MET A 162 3.54 -2.45 -7.87
C MET A 162 4.32 -2.01 -9.13
N GLU A 163 4.54 -0.71 -9.32
CA GLU A 163 5.40 -0.17 -10.39
C GLU A 163 6.85 -0.63 -10.25
N GLU A 164 7.40 -0.69 -9.03
CA GLU A 164 8.77 -1.17 -8.81
C GLU A 164 8.91 -2.63 -9.25
N VAL A 165 7.92 -3.47 -8.92
CA VAL A 165 7.87 -4.87 -9.37
C VAL A 165 7.72 -4.96 -10.89
N GLN A 166 6.82 -4.16 -11.48
CA GLN A 166 6.61 -4.08 -12.94
C GLN A 166 7.90 -3.75 -13.67
N ASN A 167 8.51 -2.61 -13.33
CA ASN A 167 9.72 -2.11 -13.99
C ASN A 167 10.90 -3.08 -13.86
N SER A 168 10.94 -3.88 -12.78
CA SER A 168 11.99 -4.86 -12.55
C SER A 168 11.76 -6.20 -13.27
N LEU A 169 10.53 -6.51 -13.67
CA LEU A 169 10.20 -7.70 -14.45
C LEU A 169 10.38 -7.42 -15.95
N ASP A 170 9.51 -6.55 -16.47
CA ASP A 170 9.51 -6.05 -17.84
C ASP A 170 8.56 -4.84 -17.89
N SER A 171 8.99 -3.73 -18.49
CA SER A 171 8.16 -2.54 -18.63
C SER A 171 6.96 -2.72 -19.56
N THR A 172 6.89 -3.83 -20.31
CA THR A 172 5.70 -4.20 -21.09
C THR A 172 4.54 -4.69 -20.23
N PHE A 173 4.77 -5.14 -18.99
CA PHE A 173 3.69 -5.49 -18.06
C PHE A 173 2.84 -4.26 -17.76
N GLN A 174 1.54 -4.44 -17.54
CA GLN A 174 0.64 -3.38 -17.09
C GLN A 174 0.37 -3.48 -15.59
N ILE A 175 0.04 -2.35 -14.96
CA ILE A 175 -0.53 -2.34 -13.61
C ILE A 175 -2.03 -2.62 -13.71
N GLY A 176 -2.51 -3.59 -12.94
CA GLY A 176 -3.92 -3.95 -12.89
C GLY A 176 -4.54 -3.73 -11.52
N ASN A 177 -5.52 -4.57 -11.21
CA ASN A 177 -6.31 -4.42 -10.00
C ASN A 177 -5.57 -4.80 -8.70
N LEU A 178 -5.92 -4.08 -7.63
CA LEU A 178 -5.61 -4.40 -6.24
C LEU A 178 -6.88 -4.89 -5.53
N TYR A 179 -6.83 -6.08 -4.93
CA TYR A 179 -7.81 -6.46 -3.91
C TYR A 179 -7.30 -5.97 -2.55
N TYR A 180 -8.08 -5.12 -1.89
CA TYR A 180 -7.71 -4.48 -0.64
C TYR A 180 -8.58 -4.97 0.49
N LEU A 181 -7.97 -5.42 1.59
CA LEU A 181 -8.65 -5.88 2.79
C LEU A 181 -8.08 -5.16 4.01
N THR A 182 -8.96 -4.64 4.88
CA THR A 182 -8.57 -4.17 6.21
C THR A 182 -9.50 -4.74 7.28
N SER A 183 -8.93 -5.21 8.39
CA SER A 183 -9.73 -5.75 9.51
C SER A 183 -10.51 -4.67 10.23
N ILE A 184 -9.93 -3.47 10.35
CA ILE A 184 -10.55 -2.31 10.99
C ILE A 184 -10.37 -1.10 10.07
N LEU A 185 -11.48 -0.43 9.76
CA LEU A 185 -11.50 0.83 9.03
C LEU A 185 -12.09 1.90 9.95
N VAL A 186 -11.36 3.00 10.10
CA VAL A 186 -11.70 4.15 10.93
C VAL A 186 -11.52 5.45 10.14
N ARG A 187 -12.07 6.56 10.64
CA ARG A 187 -11.98 7.86 9.96
C ARG A 187 -10.57 8.43 10.00
N ASP A 188 -10.03 8.53 11.21
CA ASP A 188 -8.69 9.02 11.52
C ASP A 188 -7.99 8.05 12.48
N ARG A 189 -6.89 8.50 13.12
CA ARG A 189 -6.10 7.67 14.03
C ARG A 189 -6.58 7.74 15.50
N GLN A 190 -7.61 8.54 15.82
CA GLN A 190 -8.04 8.79 17.20
C GLN A 190 -9.04 7.75 17.69
#